data_AF-A0A2E2C9K6-F1
#
_entry.id   AF-A0A2E2C9K6-F1
#
_cell.length_a   1.000
_cell.length_b   1.000
_cell.length_c   1.000
_cell.angle_alpha   90.00
_cell.angle_beta   90.00
_cell.angle_gamma   90.00
#
_symmetry.space_group_name_H-M   'P 1'
#
loop_
_entity.id
_entity.type
_entity.pdbx_description
1 polymer ?
#
loop_
_entity_poly.entity_id
_entity_poly.type
_entity_poly.pdbx_seq_one_letter_code
_entity_poly.pdbx_strand_id
1 'polypeptide(L)'
;MIRPLVVIVCVFCVATIISEILGLGFLWVRGSLNADSIKDIRLIVTGQSLDDVELIEEETSLPSRDEVAEARAMRILELAAREDEIEMLKSSITESSDVLKKERLAFQQAKKNFEAELKVLKEQSQSVATKKTQSVLVALPSGDAVQYLMQLSIEENIELLKGMEGKFIAKLLKEFLVAPDPLVIKRGKEIFKEISQDEPFRSFSDGTLDKLSQNN
;
A
#
# COMPACT_ATOMS: atom_id res chain seq x y z
N MET A 1 -48.28 9.84 20.70
CA MET A 1 -47.36 10.91 21.14
C MET A 1 -46.41 10.51 22.29
N ILE A 2 -46.58 9.34 22.93
CA ILE A 2 -45.70 8.89 24.04
C ILE A 2 -44.37 8.29 23.54
N ARG A 3 -44.38 7.57 22.41
CA ARG A 3 -43.18 6.96 21.81
C ARG A 3 -42.02 7.93 21.53
N PRO A 4 -42.22 9.13 20.92
CA PRO A 4 -41.10 10.04 20.70
C PRO A 4 -40.53 10.62 21.99
N LEU A 5 -41.34 10.78 23.04
CA LEU A 5 -40.93 11.34 24.32
C LEU A 5 -40.01 10.37 25.08
N VAL A 6 -40.33 9.08 25.05
CA VAL A 6 -39.48 8.01 25.63
C VAL A 6 -38.13 7.93 24.93
N VAL A 7 -38.10 8.04 23.60
CA VAL A 7 -36.85 8.00 22.83
C VAL A 7 -35.93 9.17 23.18
N ILE A 8 -36.47 10.39 23.35
CA ILE A 8 -35.68 11.56 23.72
C ILE A 8 -35.05 11.38 25.11
N VAL A 9 -35.81 10.87 26.09
CA VAL A 9 -35.30 10.60 27.44
C VAL A 9 -34.21 9.53 27.42
N CYS A 10 -34.38 8.46 26.66
CA CYS A 10 -33.35 7.43 26.51
C CYS A 10 -32.07 7.98 25.88
N VAL A 11 -32.17 8.79 24.83
CA VAL A 11 -31.00 9.40 24.18
C VAL A 11 -30.27 10.35 25.13
N PHE A 12 -31.01 11.15 25.91
CA PHE A 12 -30.41 12.04 26.90
C PHE A 12 -29.68 11.28 28.00
N CYS A 13 -30.27 10.19 28.50
CA CYS A 13 -29.67 9.35 29.53
C CYS A 13 -28.40 8.63 29.04
N VAL A 14 -28.39 8.16 27.78
CA VAL A 14 -27.20 7.58 27.17
C VAL A 14 -26.10 8.63 26.98
N ALA A 15 -26.47 9.84 26.55
CA ALA A 15 -25.51 10.94 26.39
C ALA A 15 -24.85 11.34 27.72
N THR A 16 -25.61 11.38 28.83
CA THR A 16 -25.06 11.70 30.17
C THR A 16 -24.07 10.64 30.65
N ILE A 17 -24.40 9.35 30.49
CA ILE A 17 -23.52 8.24 30.89
C ILE A 17 -22.21 8.29 30.09
N ILE A 18 -22.28 8.54 28.78
CA ILE A 18 -21.08 8.65 27.94
C ILE A 18 -20.21 9.85 28.38
N SER A 19 -20.84 10.98 28.71
CA SER A 19 -20.12 12.16 29.19
C SER A 19 -19.40 11.91 30.52
N GLU A 20 -20.02 11.19 31.46
CA GLU A 20 -19.42 10.83 32.75
C GLU A 20 -18.23 9.88 32.59
N ILE A 21 -18.38 8.86 31.74
CA ILE A 21 -17.30 7.89 31.45
C ILE A 21 -16.11 8.59 30.80
N LEU A 22 -16.34 9.50 29.85
CA LEU A 22 -15.28 10.27 29.22
C LEU A 22 -14.61 11.23 30.21
N GLY A 23 -15.37 11.87 31.09
CA GLY A 23 -14.83 12.75 32.13
C GLY A 23 -13.92 11.98 33.10
N LEU A 24 -14.38 10.82 33.60
CA LEU A 24 -13.60 9.96 34.49
C LEU A 24 -12.36 9.39 33.79
N GLY A 25 -12.50 8.93 32.54
CA GLY A 25 -11.38 8.44 31.74
C GLY A 25 -10.32 9.51 31.49
N PHE A 26 -10.74 10.75 31.21
CA PHE A 26 -9.83 11.87 31.02
C PHE A 26 -9.08 12.24 32.30
N LEU A 27 -9.76 12.27 33.45
CA LEU A 27 -9.14 12.49 34.76
C LEU A 27 -8.17 11.36 35.14
N TRP A 28 -8.46 10.12 34.75
CA TRP A 28 -7.59 8.98 35.00
C TRP A 28 -6.29 9.05 34.20
N VAL A 29 -6.39 9.35 32.90
CA VAL A 29 -5.21 9.52 32.02
C VAL A 29 -4.32 10.67 32.47
N ARG A 30 -4.92 11.74 33.04
CA ARG A 30 -4.19 12.89 33.58
C ARG A 30 -3.56 12.62 34.96
N GLY A 31 -3.77 11.43 35.54
CA GLY A 31 -3.15 11.00 36.80
C GLY A 31 -3.70 11.68 38.05
N SER A 32 -4.85 12.38 37.97
CA SER A 32 -5.46 13.06 39.12
C SER A 32 -6.34 12.14 39.97
N LEU A 33 -6.51 10.88 39.57
CA LEU A 33 -7.12 9.81 40.37
C LEU A 33 -6.03 9.09 41.16
N ASN A 34 -5.35 9.80 42.05
CA ASN A 34 -4.45 9.18 43.02
C ASN A 34 -5.24 8.78 44.28
N ALA A 35 -4.77 7.80 45.03
CA ALA A 35 -5.44 7.31 46.24
C ALA A 35 -5.71 8.44 47.26
N ASP A 36 -4.83 9.44 47.28
CA ASP A 36 -4.96 10.63 48.12
C ASP A 36 -6.12 11.55 47.68
N SER A 37 -6.32 11.74 46.37
CA SER A 37 -7.45 12.54 45.87
C SER A 37 -8.81 11.89 46.12
N ILE A 38 -8.87 10.56 46.12
CA ILE A 38 -10.08 9.80 46.49
C ILE A 38 -10.35 9.91 47.99
N LYS A 39 -9.29 9.88 48.83
CA LYS A 39 -9.40 10.15 50.27
C LYS A 39 -9.88 11.57 50.53
N ASP A 40 -9.36 12.58 49.85
CA ASP A 40 -9.78 13.98 49.98
C ASP A 40 -11.24 14.18 49.59
N ILE A 41 -11.69 13.60 48.47
CA ILE A 41 -13.10 13.65 48.06
C ILE A 41 -13.98 12.95 49.10
N ARG A 42 -13.56 11.80 49.63
CA ARG A 42 -14.28 11.11 50.70
C ARG A 42 -14.35 11.98 51.96
N LEU A 43 -13.26 12.62 52.35
CA LEU A 43 -13.17 13.50 53.52
C LEU A 43 -14.12 14.70 53.40
N ILE A 44 -14.14 15.35 52.22
CA ILE A 44 -15.04 16.47 51.90
C ILE A 44 -16.51 16.04 51.91
N VAL A 45 -16.82 14.86 51.37
CA VAL A 45 -18.20 14.33 51.30
C VAL A 45 -18.70 13.84 52.67
N THR A 46 -17.81 13.32 53.53
CA THR A 46 -18.16 12.89 54.89
C THR A 46 -18.07 13.99 55.94
N GLY A 47 -17.52 15.16 55.58
CA GLY A 47 -17.47 16.33 56.45
C GLY A 47 -16.51 16.20 57.64
N GLN A 48 -15.62 15.20 57.63
CA GLN A 48 -14.57 15.07 58.65
C GLN A 48 -13.41 15.99 58.30
N SER A 49 -12.99 16.83 59.25
CA SER A 49 -11.77 17.63 59.14
C SER A 49 -10.53 16.76 59.32
N LEU A 50 -9.41 17.13 58.68
CA LEU A 50 -8.11 16.46 58.82
C LEU A 50 -7.60 16.38 60.28
N ASP A 51 -8.18 17.16 61.20
CA ASP A 51 -7.86 17.15 62.64
C ASP A 51 -8.42 15.94 63.42
N ASP A 52 -9.35 15.16 62.86
CA ASP A 52 -9.96 14.00 63.55
C ASP A 52 -9.28 12.66 63.23
N VAL A 53 -8.20 12.67 62.44
CA VAL A 53 -7.44 11.45 62.15
C VAL A 53 -6.35 11.29 63.21
N GLU A 54 -6.64 10.49 64.23
CA GLU A 54 -5.64 10.03 65.20
C GLU A 54 -4.58 9.22 64.44
N LEU A 55 -3.42 9.86 64.18
CA LEU A 55 -2.25 9.21 63.61
C LEU A 55 -1.72 8.23 64.65
N ILE A 56 -2.13 6.96 64.54
CA ILE A 56 -1.50 5.86 65.26
C ILE A 56 -0.07 5.77 64.71
N GLU A 57 0.90 6.35 65.41
CA GLU A 57 2.31 6.07 65.19
C GLU A 57 2.55 4.60 65.55
N GLU A 58 2.57 3.73 64.53
CA GLU A 58 3.11 2.38 64.69
C GLU A 58 4.56 2.49 65.15
N GLU A 59 4.85 2.02 66.37
CA GLU A 59 6.22 1.80 66.83
C GLU A 59 6.91 0.85 65.84
N THR A 60 7.75 1.41 64.97
CA THR A 60 8.54 0.64 64.04
C THR A 60 9.63 -0.09 64.82
N SER A 61 9.36 -1.35 65.18
CA SER A 61 10.37 -2.24 65.73
C SER A 61 11.54 -2.34 64.73
N LEU A 62 12.74 -1.93 65.15
CA LEU A 62 13.93 -2.05 64.33
C LEU A 62 14.20 -3.54 64.05
N PRO A 63 14.45 -3.92 62.79
CA PRO A 63 14.60 -5.32 62.42
C PRO A 63 15.82 -5.93 63.08
N SER A 64 15.71 -7.19 63.49
CA SER A 64 16.83 -7.92 64.07
C SER A 64 17.90 -8.22 63.02
N ARG A 65 19.15 -8.45 63.45
CA ARG A 65 20.26 -8.73 62.51
C ARG A 65 20.00 -9.97 61.65
N ASP A 66 19.32 -10.96 62.21
CA ASP A 66 19.00 -12.22 61.54
C ASP A 66 17.89 -12.01 60.49
N GLU A 67 16.86 -11.22 60.80
CA GLU A 67 15.83 -10.80 59.82
C GLU A 67 16.45 -10.05 58.63
N VAL A 68 17.42 -9.15 58.87
CA VAL A 68 18.11 -8.43 57.80
C VAL A 68 18.95 -9.39 56.94
N ALA A 69 19.60 -10.39 57.55
CA ALA A 69 20.39 -11.37 56.82
C ALA A 69 19.51 -12.28 55.95
N GLU A 70 18.39 -12.76 56.49
CA GLU A 70 17.41 -13.56 55.78
C GLU A 70 16.77 -12.78 54.63
N ALA A 71 16.33 -11.54 54.87
CA ALA A 71 15.76 -10.67 53.84
C ALA A 71 16.75 -10.39 52.70
N ARG A 72 18.05 -10.23 53.02
CA ARG A 72 19.10 -10.08 52.01
C ARG A 72 19.30 -11.36 51.20
N ALA A 73 19.31 -12.52 51.85
CA ALA A 73 19.46 -13.81 51.18
C ALA A 73 18.30 -14.07 50.21
N MET A 74 17.06 -13.83 50.66
CA MET A 74 15.85 -13.94 49.83
C MET A 74 15.89 -12.98 48.64
N ARG A 75 16.34 -11.74 48.87
CA ARG A 75 16.47 -10.74 47.80
C ARG A 75 17.53 -11.12 46.77
N ILE A 76 18.64 -11.72 47.19
CA ILE A 76 19.68 -12.21 46.26
C ILE A 76 19.12 -13.33 45.38
N LEU A 77 18.37 -14.26 45.98
CA LEU A 77 17.74 -15.35 45.24
C LEU A 77 16.69 -14.84 44.25
N GLU A 78 15.87 -13.86 44.65
CA GLU A 78 14.92 -13.21 43.75
C GLU A 78 15.62 -12.49 42.59
N LEU A 79 16.71 -11.78 42.87
CA LEU A 79 17.49 -11.09 41.84
C LEU A 79 18.11 -12.08 40.84
N ALA A 80 18.64 -13.21 41.31
CA ALA A 80 19.17 -14.26 40.45
C ALA A 80 18.07 -14.86 39.55
N ALA A 81 16.90 -15.17 40.11
CA ALA A 81 15.76 -15.66 39.33
C ALA A 81 15.32 -14.66 38.25
N ARG A 82 15.27 -13.36 38.58
CA ARG A 82 14.97 -12.30 37.61
C ARG A 82 16.05 -12.16 36.53
N GLU A 83 17.32 -12.33 36.88
CA GLU A 83 18.42 -12.28 35.91
C GLU A 83 18.30 -13.41 34.89
N ASP A 84 18.02 -14.64 35.35
CA ASP A 84 17.78 -15.79 34.48
C ASP A 84 16.57 -15.58 33.55
N GLU A 85 15.46 -15.04 34.08
CA GLU A 85 14.28 -14.70 33.28
C GLU A 85 14.60 -13.66 32.20
N ILE A 86 15.36 -12.61 32.55
CA ILE A 86 15.76 -11.57 31.61
C ILE A 86 16.68 -12.14 30.53
N GLU A 87 17.61 -13.03 30.89
CA GLU A 87 18.48 -13.69 29.91
C GLU A 87 17.68 -14.55 28.93
N MET A 88 16.70 -15.30 29.43
CA MET A 88 15.82 -16.12 28.60
C MET A 88 14.94 -15.26 27.67
N LEU A 89 14.41 -14.14 28.16
CA LEU A 89 13.66 -13.20 27.31
C LEU A 89 14.55 -12.56 26.25
N LYS A 90 15.78 -12.17 26.62
CA LYS A 90 16.75 -11.57 25.70
C LYS A 90 17.12 -12.54 24.58
N SER A 91 17.37 -13.82 24.90
CA SER A 91 17.70 -14.83 23.89
C SER A 91 16.52 -15.06 22.94
N SER A 92 15.30 -15.19 23.45
CA SER A 92 14.08 -15.33 22.65
C SER A 92 13.84 -14.13 21.72
N ILE A 93 14.05 -12.90 22.21
CA ILE A 93 13.91 -11.68 21.40
C ILE A 93 14.97 -11.64 20.30
N THR A 94 16.21 -12.02 20.62
CA THR A 94 17.32 -12.04 19.66
C THR A 94 17.06 -13.05 18.55
N GLU A 95 16.64 -14.27 18.91
CA GLU A 95 16.28 -15.30 17.95
C GLU A 95 15.12 -14.86 17.05
N SER A 96 14.05 -14.32 17.64
CA SER A 96 12.90 -13.80 16.89
C SER A 96 13.29 -12.67 15.93
N SER A 97 14.19 -11.78 16.35
CA SER A 97 14.72 -10.71 15.49
C SER A 97 15.49 -11.26 14.30
N ASP A 98 16.31 -12.27 14.51
CA ASP A 98 17.12 -12.87 13.46
C ASP A 98 16.29 -13.70 12.47
N VAL A 99 15.27 -14.40 12.96
CA VAL A 99 14.26 -15.05 12.11
C VAL A 99 13.54 -14.02 11.25
N LEU A 100 13.03 -12.94 11.85
CA LEU A 100 12.31 -11.90 11.13
C LEU A 100 13.19 -11.21 10.07
N LYS A 101 14.48 -10.98 10.35
CA LYS A 101 15.43 -10.47 9.36
C LYS A 101 15.60 -11.44 8.19
N LYS A 102 15.75 -12.74 8.45
CA LYS A 102 15.85 -13.77 7.40
C LYS A 102 14.60 -13.83 6.54
N GLU A 103 13.42 -13.85 7.16
CA GLU A 103 12.14 -13.85 6.46
C GLU A 103 11.95 -12.60 5.59
N ARG A 104 12.31 -11.43 6.12
CA ARG A 104 12.24 -10.17 5.35
C ARG A 104 13.14 -10.20 4.11
N LEU A 105 14.36 -10.73 4.24
CA LEU A 105 15.26 -10.88 3.09
C LEU A 105 14.72 -11.88 2.07
N ALA A 106 14.20 -13.03 2.52
CA ALA A 106 13.59 -14.03 1.66
C ALA A 106 12.37 -13.46 0.91
N PHE A 107 11.50 -12.73 1.61
CA PHE A 107 10.34 -12.06 1.01
C PHE A 107 10.74 -11.02 -0.02
N GLN A 108 11.76 -10.19 0.26
CA GLN A 108 12.25 -9.21 -0.70
C GLN A 108 12.81 -9.87 -1.96
N GLN A 109 13.52 -10.99 -1.81
CA GLN A 109 14.03 -11.75 -2.95
C GLN A 109 12.88 -12.37 -3.76
N ALA A 110 11.90 -12.99 -3.09
CA ALA A 110 10.73 -13.56 -3.74
C ALA A 110 9.93 -12.49 -4.51
N LYS A 111 9.76 -11.31 -3.92
CA LYS A 111 9.10 -10.17 -4.57
C LYS A 111 9.83 -9.75 -5.84
N LYS A 112 11.17 -9.61 -5.79
CA LYS A 112 11.96 -9.24 -6.97
C LYS A 112 11.84 -10.28 -8.09
N ASN A 113 11.89 -11.56 -7.75
CA ASN A 113 11.74 -12.65 -8.71
C ASN A 113 10.35 -12.61 -9.36
N PHE A 114 9.30 -12.44 -8.54
CA PHE A 114 7.93 -12.33 -9.03
C PHE A 114 7.73 -11.12 -9.95
N GLU A 115 8.26 -9.95 -9.62
CA GLU A 115 8.19 -8.76 -10.48
C GLU A 115 8.92 -8.97 -11.82
N ALA A 116 10.06 -9.68 -11.80
CA ALA A 116 10.78 -10.03 -13.02
C ALA A 116 9.99 -11.02 -13.89
N GLU A 117 9.43 -12.07 -13.30
CA GLU A 117 8.56 -13.03 -14.00
C GLU A 117 7.31 -12.37 -14.57
N LEU A 118 6.68 -11.47 -13.82
CA LEU A 118 5.50 -10.73 -14.26
C LEU A 118 5.83 -9.84 -15.46
N LYS A 119 6.99 -9.18 -15.45
CA LYS A 119 7.45 -8.38 -16.59
C LYS A 119 7.65 -9.25 -17.82
N VAL A 120 8.35 -10.38 -17.69
CA VAL A 120 8.57 -11.33 -18.80
C VAL A 120 7.23 -11.86 -19.32
N LEU A 121 6.30 -12.24 -18.44
CA LEU A 121 4.99 -12.74 -18.83
C LEU A 121 4.16 -11.67 -19.55
N LYS A 122 4.23 -10.42 -19.09
CA LYS A 122 3.56 -9.28 -19.74
C LYS A 122 4.12 -9.04 -21.14
N GLU A 123 5.44 -9.00 -21.29
CA GLU A 123 6.11 -8.84 -22.58
C GLU A 123 5.77 -10.01 -23.53
N GLN A 124 5.77 -11.25 -23.03
CA GLN A 124 5.37 -12.41 -23.81
C GLN A 124 3.90 -12.34 -24.23
N SER A 125 2.98 -12.04 -23.32
CA SER A 125 1.55 -11.91 -23.61
C SER A 125 1.27 -10.79 -24.60
N GLN A 126 1.94 -9.64 -24.45
CA GLN A 126 1.85 -8.53 -25.40
C GLN A 126 2.38 -8.96 -26.77
N SER A 127 3.55 -9.61 -26.84
CA SER A 127 4.12 -10.10 -28.10
C SER A 127 3.23 -11.13 -28.81
N VAL A 128 2.54 -11.99 -28.06
CA VAL A 128 1.63 -13.01 -28.61
C VAL A 128 0.35 -12.34 -29.11
N ALA A 129 -0.20 -11.40 -28.34
CA ALA A 129 -1.36 -10.63 -28.74
C ALA A 129 -1.07 -9.80 -30.00
N THR A 130 0.05 -9.08 -30.05
CA THR A 130 0.44 -8.29 -31.22
C THR A 130 0.67 -9.19 -32.43
N LYS A 131 1.38 -10.32 -32.31
CA LYS A 131 1.55 -11.28 -33.41
C LYS A 131 0.23 -11.85 -33.92
N LYS A 132 -0.72 -12.14 -33.02
CA LYS A 132 -2.05 -12.61 -33.41
C LYS A 132 -2.80 -11.53 -34.17
N THR A 133 -2.80 -10.29 -33.69
CA THR A 133 -3.45 -9.16 -34.37
C THR A 133 -2.78 -8.88 -35.73
N GLN A 134 -1.45 -8.94 -35.81
CA GLN A 134 -0.70 -8.85 -37.07
C GLN A 134 -1.13 -9.95 -38.06
N SER A 135 -1.28 -11.20 -37.61
CA SER A 135 -1.72 -12.31 -38.46
C SER A 135 -3.14 -12.10 -39.00
N VAL A 136 -4.04 -11.56 -38.18
CA VAL A 136 -5.40 -11.21 -38.59
C VAL A 136 -5.37 -10.05 -39.57
N LEU A 137 -4.55 -9.04 -39.32
CA LEU A 137 -4.41 -7.88 -40.20
C LEU A 137 -3.90 -8.28 -41.59
N VAL A 138 -2.93 -9.21 -41.67
CA VAL A 138 -2.41 -9.74 -42.94
C VAL A 138 -3.45 -10.55 -43.70
N ALA A 139 -4.33 -11.25 -42.99
CA ALA A 139 -5.39 -12.04 -43.59
C ALA A 139 -6.56 -11.19 -44.14
N LEU A 140 -6.73 -9.97 -43.62
CA LEU A 140 -7.77 -9.06 -44.08
C LEU A 140 -7.46 -8.46 -45.47
N PRO A 141 -8.48 -8.15 -46.28
CA PRO A 141 -8.32 -7.29 -47.44
C PRO A 141 -7.72 -5.93 -47.07
N SER A 142 -6.92 -5.34 -47.96
CA SER A 142 -6.19 -4.10 -47.68
C SER A 142 -7.09 -2.95 -47.24
N GLY A 143 -8.29 -2.81 -47.83
CA GLY A 143 -9.24 -1.75 -47.45
C GLY A 143 -9.80 -1.90 -46.04
N ASP A 144 -10.13 -3.13 -45.63
CA ASP A 144 -10.64 -3.43 -44.28
C ASP A 144 -9.54 -3.28 -43.23
N ALA A 145 -8.31 -3.65 -43.60
CA ALA A 145 -7.14 -3.44 -42.75
C ALA A 145 -6.86 -1.94 -42.50
N VAL A 146 -7.03 -1.08 -43.52
CA VAL A 146 -6.94 0.39 -43.35
C VAL A 146 -8.04 0.90 -42.41
N GLN A 147 -9.28 0.46 -42.58
CA GLN A 147 -10.37 0.86 -41.69
C GLN A 147 -10.12 0.45 -40.23
N TYR A 148 -9.57 -0.74 -40.01
CA TYR A 148 -9.18 -1.20 -38.68
C TYR A 148 -8.09 -0.32 -38.06
N LEU A 149 -7.04 0.02 -38.81
CA LEU A 149 -5.96 0.91 -38.34
C LEU A 149 -6.47 2.33 -38.03
N MET A 150 -7.51 2.81 -38.72
CA MET A 150 -8.15 4.09 -38.43
C MET A 150 -8.88 4.13 -37.07
N GLN A 151 -9.24 2.97 -36.50
CA GLN A 151 -9.91 2.88 -35.20
C GLN A 151 -8.92 2.89 -34.02
N LEU A 152 -7.65 2.56 -34.27
CA LEU A 152 -6.60 2.46 -33.24
C LEU A 152 -5.80 3.76 -33.08
N SER A 153 -5.19 3.99 -31.92
CA SER A 153 -4.31 5.15 -31.73
C SER A 153 -3.08 5.11 -32.66
N ILE A 154 -2.37 6.23 -32.81
CA ILE A 154 -1.15 6.27 -33.65
C ILE A 154 -0.08 5.36 -33.05
N GLU A 155 0.09 5.37 -31.73
CA GLU A 155 1.03 4.55 -30.98
C GLU A 155 0.73 3.05 -31.14
N GLU A 156 -0.54 2.65 -31.05
CA GLU A 156 -0.98 1.27 -31.25
C GLU A 156 -0.72 0.80 -32.68
N ASN A 157 -0.95 1.67 -33.67
CA ASN A 157 -0.65 1.37 -35.07
C ASN A 157 0.85 1.16 -35.29
N ILE A 158 1.69 1.95 -34.65
CA ILE A 158 3.15 1.81 -34.75
C ILE A 158 3.59 0.49 -34.11
N GLU A 159 3.11 0.17 -32.90
CA GLU A 159 3.46 -1.09 -32.23
C GLU A 159 3.02 -2.31 -33.04
N LEU A 160 1.85 -2.23 -33.68
CA LEU A 160 1.31 -3.31 -34.49
C LEU A 160 2.03 -3.46 -35.84
N LEU A 161 2.35 -2.36 -36.52
CA LEU A 161 3.04 -2.40 -37.81
C LEU A 161 4.55 -2.68 -37.67
N LYS A 162 5.14 -2.40 -36.50
CA LYS A 162 6.55 -2.70 -36.20
C LYS A 162 6.76 -4.22 -36.14
N GLY A 163 7.60 -4.73 -37.04
CA GLY A 163 7.90 -6.16 -37.17
C GLY A 163 7.06 -6.90 -38.22
N MET A 164 6.15 -6.21 -38.92
CA MET A 164 5.47 -6.77 -40.09
C MET A 164 6.33 -6.70 -41.36
N GLU A 165 6.02 -7.55 -42.36
CA GLU A 165 6.74 -7.55 -43.63
C GLU A 165 6.57 -6.23 -44.40
N GLY A 166 7.68 -5.65 -44.86
CA GLY A 166 7.69 -4.38 -45.60
C GLY A 166 6.82 -4.38 -46.87
N LYS A 167 6.60 -5.54 -47.50
CA LYS A 167 5.71 -5.67 -48.67
C LYS A 167 4.24 -5.43 -48.33
N PHE A 168 3.77 -5.93 -47.18
CA PHE A 168 2.39 -5.72 -46.73
C PHE A 168 2.20 -4.27 -46.28
N ILE A 169 3.18 -3.70 -45.58
CA ILE A 169 3.21 -2.29 -45.18
C ILE A 169 3.12 -1.38 -46.42
N ALA A 170 3.88 -1.67 -47.49
CA ALA A 170 3.79 -0.93 -48.75
C ALA A 170 2.42 -1.06 -49.44
N LYS A 171 1.75 -2.20 -49.30
CA LYS A 171 0.39 -2.42 -49.83
C LYS A 171 -0.64 -1.60 -49.05
N LEU A 172 -0.55 -1.55 -47.73
CA LEU A 172 -1.37 -0.68 -46.88
C LEU A 172 -1.16 0.79 -47.19
N LEU A 173 0.11 1.23 -47.34
CA LEU A 173 0.43 2.61 -47.71
C LEU A 173 -0.29 3.03 -49.00
N LYS A 174 -0.25 2.18 -50.04
CA LYS A 174 -0.96 2.46 -51.30
C LYS A 174 -2.47 2.62 -51.07
N GLU A 175 -3.06 1.78 -50.23
CA GLU A 175 -4.48 1.84 -49.93
C GLU A 175 -4.87 3.12 -49.15
N PHE A 176 -4.05 3.53 -48.18
CA PHE A 176 -4.22 4.82 -47.46
C PHE A 176 -4.17 6.04 -48.39
N LEU A 177 -3.40 5.96 -49.48
CA LEU A 177 -3.22 7.05 -50.44
C LEU A 177 -4.32 7.13 -51.50
N VAL A 178 -4.97 6.00 -51.80
CA VAL A 178 -6.07 5.90 -52.77
C VAL A 178 -7.43 6.17 -52.09
N ALA A 179 -7.46 6.28 -50.76
CA ALA A 179 -8.66 6.58 -50.00
C ALA A 179 -9.27 7.94 -50.40
N PRO A 180 -10.60 8.03 -50.57
CA PRO A 180 -11.26 9.27 -50.98
C PRO A 180 -11.32 10.34 -49.89
N ASP A 181 -11.06 9.98 -48.62
CA ASP A 181 -11.09 10.90 -47.47
C ASP A 181 -9.70 11.50 -47.18
N PRO A 182 -9.53 12.84 -47.25
CA PRO A 182 -8.28 13.53 -46.91
C PRO A 182 -7.77 13.26 -45.49
N LEU A 183 -8.64 12.94 -44.53
CA LEU A 183 -8.25 12.62 -43.15
C LEU A 183 -7.54 11.27 -43.05
N VAL A 184 -8.01 10.28 -43.82
CA VAL A 184 -7.39 8.95 -43.91
C VAL A 184 -5.99 9.05 -44.50
N ILE A 185 -5.83 9.85 -45.57
CA ILE A 185 -4.53 10.09 -46.21
C ILE A 185 -3.54 10.75 -45.23
N LYS A 186 -3.99 11.78 -44.47
CA LYS A 186 -3.13 12.46 -43.48
C LYS A 186 -2.67 11.52 -42.38
N ARG A 187 -3.59 10.72 -41.83
CA ARG A 187 -3.28 9.78 -40.74
C ARG A 187 -2.34 8.68 -41.19
N GLY A 188 -2.52 8.15 -42.40
CA GLY A 188 -1.56 7.22 -43.00
C GLY A 188 -0.16 7.84 -43.06
N LYS A 189 -0.03 9.05 -43.60
CA LYS A 189 1.26 9.76 -43.66
C LYS A 189 1.91 9.96 -42.29
N GLU A 190 1.13 10.22 -41.25
CA GLU A 190 1.61 10.40 -39.88
C GLU A 190 2.15 9.09 -39.28
N ILE A 191 1.35 8.01 -39.34
CA ILE A 191 1.76 6.67 -38.87
C ILE A 191 3.05 6.22 -39.56
N PHE A 192 3.16 6.39 -40.89
CA PHE A 192 4.34 5.95 -41.64
C PHE A 192 5.55 6.87 -41.47
N LYS A 193 5.35 8.17 -41.23
CA LYS A 193 6.45 9.09 -40.90
C LYS A 193 7.10 8.70 -39.57
N GLU A 194 6.32 8.29 -38.58
CA GLU A 194 6.87 7.85 -37.29
C GLU A 194 7.53 6.48 -37.39
N ILE A 195 6.98 5.54 -38.17
CA ILE A 195 7.63 4.22 -38.41
C ILE A 195 8.95 4.35 -39.18
N SER A 196 9.04 5.27 -40.15
CA SER A 196 10.24 5.45 -40.99
C SER A 196 11.41 6.16 -40.30
N GLN A 197 11.20 6.74 -39.13
CA GLN A 197 12.27 7.33 -38.31
C GLN A 197 13.08 6.29 -37.52
N ASP A 198 12.55 5.07 -37.35
CA ASP A 198 13.30 3.92 -36.84
C ASP A 198 14.20 3.34 -37.96
N GLU A 199 15.51 3.22 -37.71
CA GLU A 199 16.56 2.83 -38.68
C GLU A 199 16.27 1.60 -39.60
N PRO A 200 15.56 0.52 -39.19
CA PRO A 200 15.32 -0.63 -40.06
C PRO A 200 14.34 -0.39 -41.21
N PHE A 201 13.59 0.73 -41.22
CA PHE A 201 12.57 1.00 -42.26
C PHE A 201 13.06 1.84 -43.45
N ARG A 202 14.15 2.60 -43.27
CA ARG A 202 14.68 3.54 -44.30
C ARG A 202 14.96 2.87 -45.65
N SER A 203 15.52 1.67 -45.66
CA SER A 203 15.88 0.97 -46.90
C SER A 203 14.67 0.53 -47.75
N PHE A 204 13.47 0.45 -47.17
CA PHE A 204 12.25 0.02 -47.86
C PHE A 204 11.32 1.19 -48.20
N SER A 205 11.34 2.27 -47.43
CA SER A 205 10.44 3.41 -47.57
C SER A 205 10.88 4.41 -48.63
N ASP A 206 12.19 4.56 -48.88
CA ASP A 206 12.74 5.64 -49.72
C ASP A 206 12.19 5.63 -51.16
N GLY A 207 12.02 4.45 -51.77
CA GLY A 207 11.44 4.32 -53.11
C GLY A 207 9.94 4.65 -53.22
N THR A 208 9.23 4.73 -52.09
CA THR A 208 7.78 5.01 -52.05
C THR A 208 7.49 6.42 -51.50
N LEU A 209 8.33 6.93 -50.60
CA LEU A 209 8.33 8.32 -50.12
C LEU A 209 8.80 9.33 -51.18
N ASP A 210 9.77 8.98 -52.03
CA ASP A 210 10.19 9.87 -53.12
C ASP A 210 9.11 10.04 -54.21
N LYS A 211 8.25 9.05 -54.39
CA LYS A 211 7.07 9.16 -55.26
C LYS A 211 5.94 9.99 -54.63
N LEU A 212 6.01 10.26 -53.33
CA LEU A 212 5.05 11.06 -52.58
C LEU A 212 5.38 12.56 -52.58
N SER A 213 6.65 12.95 -52.77
CA SER A 213 7.06 14.36 -52.84
C SER A 213 6.83 14.99 -54.22
N GLN A 214 6.73 14.17 -55.28
CA GLN A 214 6.59 14.64 -56.66
C GLN A 214 5.12 14.80 -57.15
N ASN A 215 4.13 14.41 -56.35
CA ASN A 215 2.70 14.46 -56.71
C ASN A 215 1.92 15.61 -56.03
N ASN A 216 2.62 16.69 -55.67
CA ASN A 216 1.99 17.98 -55.36
C ASN A 216 1.74 18.78 -56.63
#